data_AF-A0A930RGJ1-F1
#
_entry.id   AF-A0A930RGJ1-F1
#
_cell.length_a   1.000
_cell.length_b   1.000
_cell.length_c   1.000
_cell.angle_alpha   90.00
_cell.angle_beta   90.00
_cell.angle_gamma   90.00
#
_symmetry.space_group_name_H-M   'P 1'
#
loop_
_entity.id
_entity.type
_entity.pdbx_description
1 polymer ?
#
loop_
_entity_poly.entity_id
_entity_poly.type
_entity_poly.pdbx_seq_one_letter_code
_entity_poly.pdbx_strand_id
1 'polypeptide(L)'
;FDERVAAVGPYGNHTIFSWQYINDESIITGGGDPEAWVREHRKATTVSAFLESFALLVRRAVFFKHGKFDEEFEGSSGADIDLSFRLRCAGYTLLRVPAYVAHRAAGKCELWDLTLTAMRTLLLERWGLDVGVPEMLWQRALDGIDGAWDPVLVRATCRSTALRAPLVSIMIPTYNRPRYFRETLESARAQTYPNIEIIVCDNSTDERTAELMQTYEDDVRIRYVRDRAARTKAENFMPFERLAQGEYLQWCMDDDILLPDKITRMMDAFLRESGITLVTSLRGVVDGDGNYLGLWQGNVPVHGTYECYPGAAVGRATLMDRANFLGEPSAVLFRRRDLTHHYWRATVRGYQTISDCAMWLELMERGDAVIFARPLSLYRRHEEQEGAQAEVIVRSRVEWRRLVEEYWHKRIFITQEQDYRYVLARMAEEQGVIAPLLPSVSAQLRKAYEQDVPPLPMIIMNRV
;
A
#
# COMPACT_ATOMS: atom_id res chain seq x y z
N PHE A 1 11.38 36.95 23.74
CA PHE A 1 11.68 35.54 23.99
C PHE A 1 10.52 34.98 24.79
N ASP A 2 9.73 34.08 24.21
CA ASP A 2 8.67 33.37 24.96
C ASP A 2 9.33 32.28 25.81
N GLU A 3 9.20 32.36 27.13
CA GLU A 3 9.77 31.39 28.07
C GLU A 3 9.06 30.04 28.03
N ARG A 4 7.85 30.00 27.47
CA ARG A 4 7.08 28.76 27.28
C ARG A 4 7.63 27.90 26.14
N VAL A 5 8.50 28.43 25.28
CA VAL A 5 9.11 27.64 24.20
C VAL A 5 10.30 26.84 24.74
N ALA A 6 10.17 25.50 24.76
CA ALA A 6 11.23 24.60 25.19
C ALA A 6 12.17 24.18 24.06
N ALA A 7 11.61 23.87 22.89
CA ALA A 7 12.38 23.41 21.75
C ALA A 7 11.79 23.87 20.42
N VAL A 8 12.67 23.99 19.43
CA VAL A 8 12.32 24.31 18.05
C VAL A 8 13.01 23.33 17.09
N GLY A 9 12.32 22.99 16.00
CA GLY A 9 12.84 22.08 14.97
C GLY A 9 12.54 22.59 13.54
N PRO A 10 13.37 22.21 12.55
CA PRO A 10 13.14 22.52 11.14
C PRO A 10 12.19 21.51 10.48
N TYR A 11 11.97 21.69 9.18
CA TYR A 11 11.50 20.66 8.27
C TYR A 11 12.70 19.93 7.64
N GLY A 12 12.50 18.70 7.16
CA GLY A 12 13.57 17.93 6.52
C GLY A 12 13.08 16.90 5.52
N ASN A 13 13.98 16.38 4.70
CA ASN A 13 13.69 15.36 3.69
C ASN A 13 13.83 13.91 4.19
N HIS A 14 14.03 13.73 5.50
CA HIS A 14 14.11 12.42 6.11
C HIS A 14 13.49 12.45 7.50
N THR A 15 12.22 12.06 7.57
CA THR A 15 11.46 11.96 8.80
C THR A 15 10.56 10.73 8.71
N ILE A 16 10.29 10.12 9.86
CA ILE A 16 9.33 9.02 9.99
C ILE A 16 7.90 9.55 9.80
N PHE A 17 7.66 10.80 10.22
CA PHE A 17 6.33 11.43 10.18
C PHE A 17 6.23 12.49 9.08
N SER A 18 5.21 12.35 8.26
CA SER A 18 5.00 13.05 7.01
C SER A 18 4.65 14.54 7.13
N TRP A 19 4.10 15.04 8.25
CA TRP A 19 3.93 16.50 8.39
C TRP A 19 5.27 17.25 8.58
N GLN A 20 6.34 16.52 8.93
CA GLN A 20 7.70 17.04 9.09
C GLN A 20 8.52 16.91 7.81
N TYR A 21 8.04 16.08 6.88
CA TYR A 21 8.70 15.68 5.65
C TYR A 21 8.57 16.74 4.55
N ILE A 22 9.65 16.91 3.80
CA ILE A 22 9.73 17.71 2.58
C ILE A 22 10.19 16.78 1.46
N ASN A 23 9.39 16.70 0.40
CA ASN A 23 9.75 15.99 -0.83
C ASN A 23 10.73 16.84 -1.64
N ASP A 24 11.98 16.89 -1.18
CA ASP A 24 13.01 17.70 -1.82
C ASP A 24 13.39 17.13 -3.19
N GLU A 25 13.25 15.82 -3.40
CA GLU A 25 13.44 15.20 -4.71
C GLU A 25 12.49 15.79 -5.75
N SER A 26 11.20 15.90 -5.43
CA SER A 26 10.19 16.49 -6.33
C SER A 26 10.48 17.97 -6.60
N ILE A 27 10.85 18.73 -5.57
CA ILE A 27 11.18 20.15 -5.68
C ILE A 27 12.40 20.35 -6.60
N ILE A 28 13.47 19.56 -6.41
CA ILE A 28 14.70 19.64 -7.20
C ILE A 28 14.44 19.24 -8.64
N THR A 29 13.67 18.17 -8.89
CA THR A 29 13.28 17.76 -10.25
C THR A 29 12.48 18.85 -10.96
N GLY A 30 11.65 19.59 -10.23
CA GLY A 30 10.95 20.79 -10.73
C GLY A 30 11.84 22.02 -10.94
N GLY A 31 13.14 21.94 -10.68
CA GLY A 31 14.08 23.07 -10.77
C GLY A 31 14.03 24.04 -9.59
N GLY A 32 13.35 23.68 -8.51
CA GLY A 32 13.23 24.49 -7.30
C GLY A 32 14.35 24.27 -6.29
N ASP A 33 14.45 25.18 -5.33
CA ASP A 33 15.30 25.04 -4.14
C ASP A 33 14.43 24.66 -2.93
N PRO A 34 14.69 23.52 -2.25
CA PRO A 34 13.89 23.08 -1.10
C PRO A 34 13.86 24.09 0.06
N GLU A 35 14.96 24.81 0.31
CA GLU A 35 14.98 25.82 1.37
C GLU A 35 14.07 27.01 1.01
N ALA A 36 14.17 27.53 -0.21
CA ALA A 36 13.27 28.54 -0.72
C ALA A 36 11.81 28.08 -0.70
N TRP A 37 11.55 26.83 -1.08
CA TRP A 37 10.21 26.23 -1.04
C TRP A 37 9.63 26.24 0.37
N VAL A 38 10.39 25.81 1.39
CA VAL A 38 9.96 25.85 2.79
C VAL A 38 9.67 27.28 3.23
N ARG A 39 10.54 28.24 2.90
CA ARG A 39 10.33 29.66 3.23
C ARG A 39 9.06 30.24 2.58
N GLU A 40 8.71 29.75 1.39
CA GLU A 40 7.53 30.19 0.65
C GLU A 40 6.22 29.49 1.10
N HIS A 41 6.27 28.18 1.39
CA HIS A 41 5.08 27.36 1.64
C HIS A 41 4.82 27.08 3.13
N ARG A 42 5.81 27.34 4.00
CA ARG A 42 5.75 27.17 5.46
C ARG A 42 6.11 28.47 6.17
N LYS A 43 5.51 29.60 5.74
CA LYS A 43 5.85 30.96 6.20
C LYS A 43 5.71 31.18 7.71
N ALA A 44 4.82 30.44 8.38
CA ALA A 44 4.54 30.61 9.80
C ALA A 44 5.20 29.54 10.65
N THR A 45 5.69 29.95 11.81
CA THR A 45 6.05 29.03 12.87
C THR A 45 4.80 28.35 13.41
N THR A 46 4.79 27.02 13.43
CA THR A 46 3.64 26.23 13.90
C THR A 46 3.93 25.54 15.21
N VAL A 47 2.88 25.33 16.02
CA VAL A 47 2.99 24.49 17.22
C VAL A 47 3.03 23.03 16.77
N SER A 48 3.95 22.25 17.34
CA SER A 48 4.09 20.83 17.03
C SER A 48 3.76 19.98 18.26
N ALA A 49 3.09 18.85 18.04
CA ALA A 49 2.86 17.84 19.09
C ALA A 49 4.18 17.24 19.57
N PHE A 50 5.11 16.98 18.63
CA PHE A 50 6.47 16.59 18.91
C PHE A 50 7.43 16.98 17.78
N LEU A 51 8.72 16.95 18.09
CA LEU A 51 9.80 17.20 17.15
C LEU A 51 10.61 15.91 16.98
N GLU A 52 10.97 15.59 15.74
CA GLU A 52 11.76 14.41 15.39
C GLU A 52 13.20 14.80 15.00
N SER A 53 14.12 13.85 15.14
CA SER A 53 15.47 13.84 14.59
C SER A 53 16.52 14.76 15.26
N PHE A 54 17.75 14.67 14.75
CA PHE A 54 18.98 15.29 15.25
C PHE A 54 19.03 16.83 15.16
N ALA A 55 18.07 17.47 14.47
CA ALA A 55 18.07 18.91 14.24
C ALA A 55 17.20 19.67 15.27
N LEU A 56 17.21 19.23 16.53
CA LEU A 56 16.44 19.79 17.63
C LEU A 56 17.24 20.87 18.39
N LEU A 57 16.75 22.10 18.43
CA LEU A 57 17.29 23.13 19.32
C LEU A 57 16.46 23.19 20.61
N VAL A 58 17.02 22.72 21.72
CA VAL A 58 16.36 22.72 23.04
C VAL A 58 17.00 23.73 23.99
N ARG A 59 16.18 24.44 24.76
CA ARG A 59 16.66 25.31 25.84
C ARG A 59 17.36 24.45 26.91
N ARG A 60 18.68 24.66 27.08
CA ARG A 60 19.54 23.85 27.96
C ARG A 60 18.92 23.59 29.35
N ALA A 61 18.49 24.65 30.05
CA ALA A 61 17.90 24.51 31.38
C ALA A 61 16.69 23.57 31.41
N VAL A 62 15.84 23.62 30.37
CA VAL A 62 14.65 22.78 30.24
C VAL A 62 15.03 21.33 29.93
N PHE A 63 15.98 21.11 29.01
CA PHE A 63 16.49 19.77 28.67
C PHE A 63 17.01 19.01 29.90
N PHE A 64 17.85 19.66 30.71
CA PHE A 64 18.40 19.05 31.92
C PHE A 64 17.35 18.89 33.03
N LYS A 65 16.46 19.88 33.20
CA LYS A 65 15.37 19.83 34.20
C LYS A 65 14.42 18.66 33.98
N HIS A 66 14.13 18.32 32.72
CA HIS A 66 13.15 17.30 32.37
C HIS A 66 13.76 15.94 32.01
N GLY A 67 15.04 15.70 32.31
CA GLY A 67 15.63 14.35 32.25
C GLY A 67 16.38 13.99 30.98
N LYS A 68 16.71 14.96 30.10
CA LYS A 68 17.45 14.74 28.84
C LYS A 68 16.76 13.72 27.91
N PHE A 69 17.50 13.12 26.98
CA PHE A 69 17.08 11.90 26.30
C PHE A 69 17.19 10.72 27.24
N ASP A 70 16.25 9.80 27.13
CA ASP A 70 16.17 8.63 27.98
C ASP A 70 16.96 7.47 27.35
N GLU A 71 17.86 6.88 28.14
CA GLU A 71 18.76 5.80 27.70
C GLU A 71 18.01 4.51 27.40
N GLU A 72 16.76 4.33 27.89
CA GLU A 72 15.93 3.19 27.50
C GLU A 72 15.64 3.17 25.98
N PHE A 73 15.68 4.31 25.30
CA PHE A 73 15.50 4.41 23.85
C PHE A 73 16.82 4.27 23.05
N GLU A 74 17.94 3.96 23.71
CA GLU A 74 19.22 3.76 23.03
C GLU A 74 19.13 2.58 22.04
N GLY A 75 19.44 2.84 20.77
CA GLY A 75 19.36 1.85 19.70
C GLY A 75 17.95 1.57 19.14
N SER A 76 16.89 2.15 19.71
CA SER A 76 15.51 1.89 19.26
C SER A 76 14.84 3.04 18.51
N SER A 77 15.48 4.22 18.42
CA SER A 77 14.86 5.49 17.99
C SER A 77 13.67 5.91 18.90
N GLY A 78 13.14 7.13 18.77
CA GLY A 78 11.98 7.62 19.53
C GLY A 78 12.25 8.39 20.84
N ALA A 79 13.51 8.54 21.24
CA ALA A 79 13.90 9.33 22.44
C ALA A 79 13.49 10.82 22.33
N ASP A 80 13.45 11.34 21.11
CA ASP A 80 13.00 12.67 20.72
C ASP A 80 11.48 12.86 20.88
N ILE A 81 10.69 11.85 20.53
CA ILE A 81 9.24 11.81 20.74
C ILE A 81 8.95 11.78 22.25
N ASP A 82 9.62 10.90 23.00
CA ASP A 82 9.47 10.82 24.45
C ASP A 82 9.82 12.14 25.15
N LEU A 83 10.97 12.73 24.81
CA LEU A 83 11.35 14.06 25.32
C LEU A 83 10.30 15.10 24.96
N SER A 84 9.83 15.12 23.71
CA SER A 84 8.80 16.06 23.27
C SER A 84 7.54 15.93 24.11
N PHE A 85 7.05 14.71 24.36
CA PHE A 85 5.83 14.49 25.15
C PHE A 85 6.03 14.91 26.61
N ARG A 86 7.19 14.63 27.22
CA ARG A 86 7.54 15.13 28.57
C ARG A 86 7.52 16.65 28.63
N LEU A 87 8.08 17.33 27.63
CA LEU A 87 8.12 18.79 27.57
C LEU A 87 6.73 19.39 27.41
N ARG A 88 5.89 18.80 26.55
CA ARG A 88 4.50 19.22 26.38
C ARG A 88 3.69 19.04 27.66
N CYS A 89 3.83 17.90 28.34
CA CYS A 89 3.18 17.62 29.63
C CYS A 89 3.66 18.55 30.75
N ALA A 90 4.88 19.08 30.64
CA ALA A 90 5.40 20.10 31.55
C ALA A 90 4.92 21.53 31.24
N GLY A 91 4.01 21.69 30.26
CA GLY A 91 3.41 22.97 29.88
C GLY A 91 4.24 23.79 28.89
N TYR A 92 5.27 23.19 28.28
CA TYR A 92 6.06 23.87 27.26
C TYR A 92 5.48 23.70 25.85
N THR A 93 5.72 24.70 25.03
CA THR A 93 5.44 24.70 23.60
C THR A 93 6.66 24.20 22.83
N LEU A 94 6.39 23.38 21.82
CA LEU A 94 7.36 22.97 20.81
C LEU A 94 6.97 23.63 19.50
N LEU A 95 7.95 24.20 18.80
CA LEU A 95 7.70 24.95 17.57
C LEU A 95 8.41 24.33 16.38
N ARG A 96 7.75 24.37 15.24
CA ARG A 96 8.38 24.14 13.95
C ARG A 96 8.58 25.46 13.24
N VAL A 97 9.81 25.72 12.84
CA VAL A 97 10.18 26.99 12.21
C VAL A 97 10.33 26.82 10.69
N PRO A 98 10.23 27.90 9.89
CA PRO A 98 10.40 27.90 8.43
C PRO A 98 11.87 27.67 8.00
N ALA A 99 12.51 26.63 8.53
CA ALA A 99 13.88 26.25 8.23
C ALA A 99 13.90 24.85 7.62
N TYR A 100 14.86 24.60 6.75
CA TYR A 100 15.04 23.33 6.06
C TYR A 100 16.39 22.70 6.44
N VAL A 101 16.40 21.39 6.71
CA VAL A 101 17.61 20.60 6.91
C VAL A 101 17.58 19.39 5.98
N ALA A 102 18.59 19.31 5.10
CA ALA A 102 18.78 18.18 4.20
C ALA A 102 19.59 17.06 4.87
N HIS A 103 19.02 15.86 4.89
CA HIS A 103 19.71 14.64 5.31
C HIS A 103 20.35 13.97 4.08
N ARG A 104 21.68 14.07 3.97
CA ARG A 104 22.44 13.60 2.78
C ARG A 104 22.51 12.08 2.60
N ALA A 105 21.89 11.31 3.51
CA ALA A 105 21.82 9.84 3.47
C ALA A 105 20.37 9.30 3.54
N ALA A 106 19.36 10.14 3.28
CA ALA A 106 17.94 9.80 3.36
C ALA A 106 17.51 8.64 2.45
N GLY A 107 18.22 8.40 1.35
CA GLY A 107 17.84 7.47 0.29
C GLY A 107 18.18 5.98 0.52
N LYS A 108 18.64 5.58 1.71
CA LYS A 108 18.83 4.16 2.02
C LYS A 108 17.48 3.53 2.37
N CYS A 109 16.76 3.08 1.34
CA CYS A 109 15.63 2.18 1.51
C CYS A 109 16.17 0.83 2.01
N GLU A 110 16.20 0.63 3.32
CA GLU A 110 16.35 -0.73 3.86
C GLU A 110 15.01 -1.44 3.66
N LEU A 111 15.00 -2.47 2.82
CA LEU A 111 13.82 -3.28 2.48
C LEU A 111 13.10 -3.81 3.74
N TRP A 112 13.84 -3.88 4.85
CA TRP A 112 13.44 -4.37 6.16
C TRP A 112 13.69 -3.33 7.23
N ASP A 113 13.40 -2.06 6.95
CA ASP A 113 13.58 -1.00 7.94
C ASP A 113 12.64 -1.21 9.14
N LEU A 114 13.11 -2.04 10.09
CA LEU A 114 12.47 -2.36 11.35
C LEU A 114 12.68 -1.26 12.38
N THR A 115 13.41 -0.17 12.06
CA THR A 115 13.63 0.94 13.00
C THR A 115 12.34 1.58 13.47
N LEU A 116 11.31 1.63 12.60
CA LEU A 116 9.97 2.07 12.95
C LEU A 116 9.34 1.24 14.08
N THR A 117 9.65 -0.06 14.18
CA THR A 117 9.12 -0.93 15.23
C THR A 117 9.93 -0.93 16.51
N ALA A 118 11.20 -0.55 16.46
CA ALA A 118 12.07 -0.62 17.62
C ALA A 118 11.61 0.31 18.75
N MET A 119 11.08 1.49 18.43
CA MET A 119 10.52 2.44 19.41
C MET A 119 9.13 2.05 19.93
N ARG A 120 8.45 1.09 19.30
CA ARG A 120 7.02 0.82 19.50
C ARG A 120 6.70 0.45 20.93
N THR A 121 7.44 -0.49 21.51
CA THR A 121 7.17 -1.00 22.87
C THR A 121 7.25 0.11 23.90
N LEU A 122 8.34 0.88 23.90
CA LEU A 122 8.56 1.96 24.88
C LEU A 122 7.53 3.08 24.74
N LEU A 123 7.22 3.50 23.52
CA LEU A 123 6.20 4.53 23.27
C LEU A 123 4.80 4.06 23.67
N LEU A 124 4.49 2.77 23.45
CA LEU A 124 3.21 2.19 23.85
C LEU A 124 3.07 2.10 25.38
N GLU A 125 4.13 1.69 26.07
CA GLU A 125 4.14 1.56 27.52
C GLU A 125 3.98 2.91 28.22
N ARG A 126 4.83 3.87 27.84
CA ARG A 126 4.90 5.21 28.43
C ARG A 126 3.73 6.08 28.02
N TRP A 127 3.46 6.16 26.72
CA TRP A 127 2.55 7.15 26.13
C TRP A 127 1.30 6.55 25.52
N GLY A 128 1.15 5.22 25.51
CA GLY A 128 0.03 4.58 24.82
C GLY A 128 0.07 4.76 23.30
N LEU A 129 1.19 5.28 22.77
CA LEU A 129 1.38 5.61 21.37
C LEU A 129 1.86 4.38 20.62
N ASP A 130 0.97 3.81 19.81
CA ASP A 130 1.32 2.73 18.89
C ASP A 130 1.69 3.31 17.51
N VAL A 131 2.96 3.20 17.14
CA VAL A 131 3.50 3.66 15.84
C VAL A 131 2.97 2.85 14.64
N GLY A 132 2.27 1.75 14.89
CA GLY A 132 1.49 1.04 13.87
C GLY A 132 0.18 1.75 13.50
N VAL A 133 -0.29 2.71 14.29
CA VAL A 133 -1.48 3.52 13.98
C VAL A 133 -1.11 4.61 12.97
N PRO A 134 -1.92 4.82 11.90
CA PRO A 134 -1.71 5.90 10.94
C PRO A 134 -1.49 7.24 11.62
N GLU A 135 -0.44 7.94 11.18
CA GLU A 135 -0.01 9.24 11.70
C GLU A 135 -1.17 10.23 11.78
N MET A 136 -1.99 10.28 10.73
CA MET A 136 -3.13 11.19 10.65
C MET A 136 -4.15 11.00 11.78
N LEU A 137 -4.31 9.78 12.32
CA LEU A 137 -5.30 9.52 13.36
C LEU A 137 -4.87 10.10 14.70
N TRP A 138 -3.64 9.82 15.14
CA TRP A 138 -3.20 10.32 16.43
C TRP A 138 -2.78 11.79 16.34
N GLN A 139 -2.40 12.33 15.17
CA GLN A 139 -2.20 13.77 15.00
C GLN A 139 -3.51 14.51 15.32
N ARG A 140 -4.61 14.12 14.68
CA ARG A 140 -5.95 14.68 14.95
C ARG A 140 -6.35 14.51 16.41
N ALA A 141 -6.03 13.37 17.02
CA ALA A 141 -6.35 13.11 18.41
C ALA A 141 -5.55 13.99 19.39
N LEU A 142 -4.24 14.13 19.18
CA LEU A 142 -3.36 14.95 20.01
C LEU A 142 -3.62 16.45 19.84
N ASP A 143 -3.96 16.91 18.62
CA ASP A 143 -4.39 18.29 18.37
C ASP A 143 -5.66 18.62 19.16
N GLY A 144 -6.57 17.65 19.30
CA GLY A 144 -7.80 17.78 20.10
C GLY A 144 -7.59 17.96 21.61
N ILE A 145 -6.37 17.74 22.13
CA ILE A 145 -6.03 17.99 23.54
C ILE A 145 -5.85 19.51 23.80
N ASP A 146 -5.67 20.34 22.77
CA ASP A 146 -5.65 21.82 22.79
C ASP A 146 -4.93 22.46 24.01
N GLY A 147 -3.77 21.90 24.38
CA GLY A 147 -2.93 22.42 25.47
C GLY A 147 -3.15 21.78 26.85
N ALA A 148 -4.16 20.92 27.03
CA ALA A 148 -4.36 20.12 28.24
C ALA A 148 -3.43 18.90 28.30
N TRP A 149 -2.15 19.08 27.97
CA TRP A 149 -1.18 17.98 27.95
C TRP A 149 -0.91 17.49 29.37
N ASP A 150 -1.56 16.40 29.71
CA ASP A 150 -1.36 15.61 30.93
C ASP A 150 -0.98 14.18 30.52
N PRO A 151 -0.01 13.53 31.20
CA PRO A 151 0.45 12.20 30.80
C PRO A 151 -0.67 11.13 30.76
N VAL A 152 -1.64 11.19 31.67
CA VAL A 152 -2.77 10.25 31.70
C VAL A 152 -3.71 10.51 30.53
N LEU A 153 -4.01 11.77 30.24
CA LEU A 153 -4.84 12.14 29.09
C LEU A 153 -4.18 11.78 27.76
N VAL A 154 -2.88 12.06 27.60
CA VAL A 154 -2.12 11.68 26.40
C VAL A 154 -2.17 10.16 26.21
N ARG A 155 -1.88 9.39 27.27
CA ARG A 155 -1.91 7.92 27.22
C ARG A 155 -3.29 7.36 26.88
N ALA A 156 -4.34 7.92 27.47
CA ALA A 156 -5.71 7.53 27.16
C ALA A 156 -6.08 7.89 25.71
N THR A 157 -5.66 9.07 25.24
CA THR A 157 -5.93 9.56 23.88
C THR A 157 -5.29 8.66 22.85
N CYS A 158 -3.97 8.41 22.95
CA CYS A 158 -3.25 7.53 22.02
C CYS A 158 -3.83 6.10 21.98
N ARG A 159 -4.16 5.52 23.14
CA ARG A 159 -4.82 4.21 23.20
C ARG A 159 -6.19 4.21 22.55
N SER A 160 -7.00 5.25 22.80
CA SER A 160 -8.32 5.37 22.19
C SER A 160 -8.26 5.50 20.67
N THR A 161 -7.20 6.14 20.15
CA THR A 161 -6.98 6.26 18.71
C THR A 161 -6.70 4.92 18.06
N ALA A 162 -5.89 4.06 18.70
CA ALA A 162 -5.63 2.71 18.20
C ALA A 162 -6.93 1.90 18.05
N LEU A 163 -7.87 2.03 19.00
CA LEU A 163 -9.18 1.38 18.96
C LEU A 163 -10.11 1.94 17.87
N ARG A 164 -9.81 3.13 17.33
CA ARG A 164 -10.57 3.78 16.25
C ARG A 164 -9.93 3.60 14.87
N ALA A 165 -8.79 2.92 14.78
CA ALA A 165 -8.18 2.59 13.51
C ALA A 165 -9.17 1.76 12.66
N PRO A 166 -9.41 2.08 11.38
CA PRO A 166 -10.29 1.28 10.53
C PRO A 166 -9.86 -0.19 10.45
N LEU A 167 -10.82 -1.12 10.32
CA LEU A 167 -10.49 -2.53 10.14
C LEU A 167 -10.03 -2.79 8.70
N VAL A 168 -8.90 -3.48 8.54
CA VAL A 168 -8.39 -3.98 7.26
C VAL A 168 -8.53 -5.50 7.21
N SER A 169 -9.21 -6.02 6.18
CA SER A 169 -9.28 -7.46 5.92
C SER A 169 -8.16 -7.89 4.98
N ILE A 170 -7.23 -8.69 5.49
CA ILE A 170 -6.21 -9.36 4.69
C ILE A 170 -6.79 -10.70 4.21
N MET A 171 -6.87 -10.90 2.90
CA MET A 171 -7.55 -12.02 2.27
C MET A 171 -6.54 -12.89 1.51
N ILE A 172 -6.35 -14.12 1.99
CA ILE A 172 -5.32 -15.06 1.51
C ILE A 172 -5.99 -16.31 0.91
N PRO A 173 -6.20 -16.37 -0.41
CA PRO A 173 -6.58 -17.61 -1.07
C PRO A 173 -5.37 -18.52 -1.18
N THR A 174 -5.50 -19.80 -0.84
CA THR A 174 -4.41 -20.78 -0.97
C THR A 174 -4.85 -22.10 -1.59
N TYR A 175 -3.92 -22.76 -2.29
CA TYR A 175 -4.11 -24.06 -2.93
C TYR A 175 -2.80 -24.85 -3.01
N ASN A 176 -2.71 -25.97 -2.28
CA ASN A 176 -1.65 -26.99 -2.34
C ASN A 176 -0.19 -26.46 -2.20
N ARG A 177 0.01 -25.27 -1.61
CA ARG A 177 1.32 -24.58 -1.54
C ARG A 177 1.75 -24.19 -0.12
N PRO A 178 1.79 -25.12 0.85
CA PRO A 178 2.00 -24.82 2.27
C PRO A 178 3.34 -24.13 2.60
N ARG A 179 4.39 -24.33 1.77
CA ARG A 179 5.71 -23.70 2.00
C ARG A 179 5.62 -22.19 1.88
N TYR A 180 5.17 -21.68 0.73
CA TYR A 180 5.08 -20.24 0.51
C TYR A 180 3.95 -19.62 1.32
N PHE A 181 2.83 -20.33 1.44
CA PHE A 181 1.70 -19.86 2.24
C PHE A 181 2.09 -19.56 3.69
N ARG A 182 3.00 -20.35 4.30
CA ARG A 182 3.52 -20.06 5.64
C ARG A 182 4.20 -18.68 5.68
N GLU A 183 5.10 -18.39 4.75
CA GLU A 183 5.81 -17.10 4.68
C GLU A 183 4.83 -15.94 4.46
N THR A 184 3.85 -16.12 3.57
CA THR A 184 2.77 -15.17 3.32
C THR A 184 1.97 -14.90 4.59
N LEU A 185 1.52 -15.94 5.29
CA LEU A 185 0.71 -15.82 6.50
C LEU A 185 1.50 -15.11 7.61
N GLU A 186 2.77 -15.44 7.80
CA GLU A 186 3.61 -14.73 8.77
C GLU A 186 3.78 -13.25 8.43
N SER A 187 3.95 -12.92 7.15
CA SER A 187 4.05 -11.52 6.71
C SER A 187 2.78 -10.70 6.97
N ALA A 188 1.61 -11.34 6.84
CA ALA A 188 0.31 -10.74 7.18
C ALA A 188 0.15 -10.57 8.70
N ARG A 189 0.58 -11.56 9.50
CA ARG A 189 0.53 -11.50 10.98
C ARG A 189 1.47 -10.47 11.58
N ALA A 190 2.62 -10.26 10.93
CA ALA A 190 3.68 -9.34 11.35
C ALA A 190 3.41 -7.87 10.99
N GLN A 191 2.25 -7.55 10.40
CA GLN A 191 1.89 -6.17 10.12
C GLN A 191 1.88 -5.32 11.39
N THR A 192 2.44 -4.12 11.32
CA THR A 192 2.48 -3.18 12.44
C THR A 192 1.10 -2.58 12.71
N TYR A 193 0.26 -2.48 11.68
CA TYR A 193 -1.10 -1.97 11.80
C TYR A 193 -1.93 -2.78 12.81
N PRO A 194 -2.53 -2.13 13.83
CA PRO A 194 -3.10 -2.87 14.95
C PRO A 194 -4.47 -3.51 14.67
N ASN A 195 -5.25 -2.98 13.71
CA ASN A 195 -6.63 -3.41 13.48
C ASN A 195 -6.78 -4.20 12.17
N ILE A 196 -6.31 -5.44 12.16
CA ILE A 196 -6.43 -6.36 11.04
C ILE A 196 -7.25 -7.60 11.40
N GLU A 197 -7.91 -8.16 10.39
CA GLU A 197 -8.33 -9.56 10.37
C GLU A 197 -7.65 -10.26 9.18
N ILE A 198 -7.33 -11.54 9.33
CA ILE A 198 -6.70 -12.35 8.29
C ILE A 198 -7.66 -13.48 7.97
N ILE A 199 -8.08 -13.58 6.72
CA ILE A 199 -9.00 -14.61 6.25
C ILE A 199 -8.23 -15.49 5.29
N VAL A 200 -8.25 -16.79 5.53
CA VAL A 200 -7.61 -17.79 4.68
C VAL A 200 -8.71 -18.66 4.08
N CYS A 201 -8.84 -18.66 2.76
CA CYS A 201 -9.71 -19.60 2.04
C CYS A 201 -8.86 -20.65 1.32
N ASP A 202 -9.05 -21.90 1.70
CA ASP A 202 -8.22 -23.02 1.27
C ASP A 202 -9.05 -24.08 0.54
N ASN A 203 -8.73 -24.28 -0.73
CA ASN A 203 -9.31 -25.34 -1.55
C ASN A 203 -8.31 -26.46 -1.88
N SER A 204 -7.24 -26.58 -1.08
CA SER A 204 -6.24 -27.64 -1.21
C SER A 204 -6.88 -29.03 -1.20
N THR A 205 -6.39 -29.89 -2.09
CA THR A 205 -6.86 -31.27 -2.21
C THR A 205 -6.24 -32.18 -1.16
N ASP A 206 -5.09 -31.81 -0.61
CA ASP A 206 -4.37 -32.51 0.46
C ASP A 206 -4.48 -31.80 1.83
N GLU A 207 -3.92 -32.42 2.87
CA GLU A 207 -4.00 -31.96 4.27
C GLU A 207 -2.94 -30.94 4.69
N ARG A 208 -1.89 -30.71 3.90
CA ARG A 208 -0.66 -30.04 4.38
C ARG A 208 -0.92 -28.61 4.86
N THR A 209 -1.80 -27.89 4.15
CA THR A 209 -2.23 -26.53 4.54
C THR A 209 -3.08 -26.54 5.80
N ALA A 210 -3.98 -27.53 5.94
CA ALA A 210 -4.84 -27.63 7.12
C ALA A 210 -4.03 -28.01 8.39
N GLU A 211 -3.07 -28.91 8.27
CA GLU A 211 -2.14 -29.27 9.34
C GLU A 211 -1.29 -28.06 9.75
N LEU A 212 -0.82 -27.26 8.78
CA LEU A 212 -0.15 -26.00 9.05
C LEU A 212 -1.04 -25.02 9.82
N MET A 213 -2.32 -24.89 9.46
CA MET A 213 -3.22 -23.96 10.12
C MET A 213 -3.49 -24.28 11.59
N GLN A 214 -3.30 -25.52 12.03
CA GLN A 214 -3.41 -25.91 13.44
C GLN A 214 -2.45 -25.12 14.34
N THR A 215 -1.27 -24.70 13.82
CA THR A 215 -0.31 -23.91 14.60
C THR A 215 -0.73 -22.45 14.83
N TYR A 216 -1.85 -22.03 14.24
CA TYR A 216 -2.35 -20.66 14.27
C TYR A 216 -3.74 -20.53 14.90
N GLU A 217 -4.29 -21.60 15.48
CA GLU A 217 -5.65 -21.63 16.05
C GLU A 217 -5.86 -20.63 17.20
N ASP A 218 -4.79 -20.29 17.94
CA ASP A 218 -4.83 -19.34 19.05
C ASP A 218 -4.83 -17.86 18.61
N ASP A 219 -4.49 -17.58 17.34
CA ASP A 219 -4.48 -16.20 16.83
C ASP A 219 -5.89 -15.80 16.39
N VAL A 220 -6.61 -15.14 17.32
CA VAL A 220 -8.01 -14.71 17.14
C VAL A 220 -8.24 -13.78 15.94
N ARG A 221 -7.18 -13.23 15.34
CA ARG A 221 -7.25 -12.40 14.14
C ARG A 221 -7.43 -13.25 12.88
N ILE A 222 -7.14 -14.55 12.94
CA ILE A 222 -7.10 -15.45 11.78
C ILE A 222 -8.40 -16.26 11.70
N ARG A 223 -9.04 -16.23 10.53
CA ARG A 223 -10.19 -17.06 10.18
C ARG A 223 -9.82 -17.98 9.02
N TYR A 224 -9.71 -19.28 9.30
CA TYR A 224 -9.47 -20.31 8.30
C TYR A 224 -10.79 -20.94 7.82
N VAL A 225 -11.00 -20.95 6.51
CA VAL A 225 -12.15 -21.58 5.85
C VAL A 225 -11.62 -22.54 4.80
N ARG A 226 -11.94 -23.82 4.95
CA ARG A 226 -11.54 -24.86 4.01
C ARG A 226 -12.73 -25.36 3.21
N ASP A 227 -12.61 -25.34 1.89
CA ASP A 227 -13.62 -25.88 0.98
C ASP A 227 -12.97 -26.69 -0.14
N ARG A 228 -12.93 -28.01 0.02
CA ARG A 228 -12.42 -28.92 -1.03
C ARG A 228 -13.36 -29.07 -2.21
N ALA A 229 -14.61 -28.62 -2.11
CA ALA A 229 -15.55 -28.68 -3.21
C ALA A 229 -15.31 -27.55 -4.21
N ALA A 230 -14.69 -26.43 -3.79
CA ALA A 230 -14.26 -25.36 -4.69
C ALA A 230 -13.18 -25.86 -5.68
N ARG A 231 -13.55 -26.00 -6.96
CA ARG A 231 -12.68 -26.52 -8.03
C ARG A 231 -12.01 -25.43 -8.84
N THR A 232 -12.46 -24.19 -8.71
CA THR A 232 -11.97 -23.04 -9.47
C THR A 232 -11.45 -21.94 -8.55
N LYS A 233 -10.58 -21.09 -9.10
CA LYS A 233 -10.11 -19.87 -8.42
C LYS A 233 -11.29 -18.99 -7.99
N ALA A 234 -12.28 -18.80 -8.86
CA ALA A 234 -13.45 -17.99 -8.54
C ALA A 234 -14.26 -18.56 -7.35
N GLU A 235 -14.44 -19.88 -7.28
CA GLU A 235 -15.12 -20.54 -6.15
C GLU A 235 -14.34 -20.38 -4.84
N ASN A 236 -13.00 -20.47 -4.86
CA ASN A 236 -12.19 -20.26 -3.65
C ASN A 236 -12.14 -18.78 -3.22
N PHE A 237 -12.33 -17.84 -4.16
CA PHE A 237 -12.25 -16.40 -3.88
C PHE A 237 -13.60 -15.77 -3.51
N MET A 238 -14.72 -16.33 -3.96
CA MET A 238 -16.07 -15.80 -3.69
C MET A 238 -16.39 -15.66 -2.18
N PRO A 239 -16.01 -16.61 -1.28
CA PRO A 239 -16.34 -16.51 0.14
C PRO A 239 -15.85 -15.23 0.82
N PHE A 240 -14.74 -14.65 0.35
CA PHE A 240 -14.17 -13.43 0.92
C PHE A 240 -15.17 -12.26 0.93
N GLU A 241 -16.10 -12.17 -0.04
CA GLU A 241 -17.13 -11.13 -0.08
C GLU A 241 -17.94 -11.05 1.22
N ARG A 242 -18.24 -12.21 1.80
CA ARG A 242 -19.08 -12.34 2.99
C ARG A 242 -18.26 -12.47 4.27
N LEU A 243 -17.06 -13.02 4.17
CA LEU A 243 -16.19 -13.26 5.32
C LEU A 243 -15.50 -11.98 5.79
N ALA A 244 -15.05 -11.14 4.86
CA ALA A 244 -14.38 -9.88 5.18
C ALA A 244 -15.35 -8.92 5.87
N GLN A 245 -14.91 -8.30 6.96
CA GLN A 245 -15.65 -7.30 7.74
C GLN A 245 -15.05 -5.89 7.62
N GLY A 246 -13.78 -5.78 7.27
CA GLY A 246 -13.06 -4.52 7.08
C GLY A 246 -13.57 -3.67 5.92
N GLU A 247 -13.63 -2.35 6.14
CA GLU A 247 -13.92 -1.39 5.07
C GLU A 247 -12.80 -1.37 4.02
N TYR A 248 -11.57 -1.67 4.44
CA TYR A 248 -10.39 -1.72 3.59
C TYR A 248 -9.98 -3.17 3.34
N LEU A 249 -9.63 -3.47 2.09
CA LEU A 249 -9.35 -4.82 1.63
C LEU A 249 -7.92 -4.91 1.10
N GLN A 250 -7.17 -5.88 1.62
CA GLN A 250 -5.84 -6.27 1.15
C GLN A 250 -5.90 -7.71 0.68
N TRP A 251 -5.77 -7.97 -0.62
CA TRP A 251 -5.50 -9.33 -1.09
C TRP A 251 -4.04 -9.66 -0.80
N CYS A 252 -3.72 -10.92 -0.51
CA CYS A 252 -2.35 -11.39 -0.48
C CYS A 252 -2.31 -12.78 -1.07
N MET A 253 -1.68 -12.92 -2.24
CA MET A 253 -1.50 -14.22 -2.87
C MET A 253 -0.61 -15.10 -1.99
N ASP A 254 -0.85 -16.41 -1.96
CA ASP A 254 -0.19 -17.37 -1.05
C ASP A 254 1.29 -17.63 -1.36
N ASP A 255 1.86 -16.87 -2.29
CA ASP A 255 3.28 -16.85 -2.65
C ASP A 255 3.96 -15.50 -2.43
N ASP A 256 3.23 -14.43 -2.13
CA ASP A 256 3.76 -13.09 -1.94
C ASP A 256 4.00 -12.73 -0.47
N ILE A 257 4.81 -11.69 -0.23
CA ILE A 257 5.17 -11.21 1.11
C ILE A 257 4.72 -9.76 1.28
N LEU A 258 4.00 -9.45 2.37
CA LEU A 258 3.71 -8.07 2.78
C LEU A 258 4.83 -7.55 3.68
N LEU A 259 5.36 -6.35 3.41
CA LEU A 259 6.37 -5.76 4.30
C LEU A 259 5.71 -5.25 5.59
N PRO A 260 6.41 -5.24 6.75
CA PRO A 260 5.79 -5.07 8.06
C PRO A 260 4.93 -3.80 8.24
N ASP A 261 5.31 -2.69 7.62
CA ASP A 261 4.62 -1.40 7.77
C ASP A 261 3.68 -1.05 6.58
N LYS A 262 3.44 -2.00 5.67
CA LYS A 262 2.61 -1.80 4.47
C LYS A 262 1.26 -1.21 4.83
N ILE A 263 0.50 -1.92 5.67
CA ILE A 263 -0.88 -1.52 5.96
C ILE A 263 -0.92 -0.17 6.69
N THR A 264 0.00 0.09 7.63
CA THR A 264 0.09 1.38 8.31
C THR A 264 0.32 2.53 7.35
N ARG A 265 1.30 2.41 6.45
CA ARG A 265 1.61 3.47 5.47
C ARG A 265 0.47 3.69 4.48
N MET A 266 -0.09 2.61 3.94
CA MET A 266 -1.16 2.71 2.96
C MET A 266 -2.45 3.26 3.56
N MET A 267 -2.77 2.89 4.79
CA MET A 267 -3.90 3.46 5.53
C MET A 267 -3.68 4.94 5.84
N ASP A 268 -2.46 5.35 6.18
CA ASP A 268 -2.15 6.76 6.41
C ASP A 268 -2.36 7.60 5.14
N ALA A 269 -1.92 7.12 3.98
CA ALA A 269 -2.20 7.75 2.69
C ALA A 269 -3.72 7.87 2.44
N PHE A 270 -4.50 6.81 2.68
CA PHE A 270 -5.97 6.84 2.54
C PHE A 270 -6.68 7.84 3.43
N LEU A 271 -6.12 8.16 4.59
CA LEU A 271 -6.71 9.10 5.56
C LEU A 271 -6.29 10.55 5.30
N ARG A 272 -5.17 10.75 4.59
CA ARG A 272 -4.62 12.05 4.21
C ARG A 272 -5.16 12.55 2.89
N GLU A 273 -5.08 11.72 1.87
CA GLU A 273 -5.39 12.10 0.50
C GLU A 273 -6.89 11.96 0.25
N SER A 274 -7.52 13.07 -0.11
CA SER A 274 -8.92 13.08 -0.52
C SER A 274 -9.08 12.57 -1.94
N GLY A 275 -10.14 11.81 -2.22
CA GLY A 275 -10.48 11.41 -3.60
C GLY A 275 -9.67 10.23 -4.14
N ILE A 276 -8.81 9.60 -3.33
CA ILE A 276 -8.11 8.38 -3.73
C ILE A 276 -9.00 7.14 -3.54
N THR A 277 -8.89 6.19 -4.45
CA THR A 277 -9.62 4.91 -4.43
C THR A 277 -8.67 3.70 -4.38
N LEU A 278 -7.39 3.92 -4.68
CA LEU A 278 -6.35 2.89 -4.71
C LEU A 278 -5.05 3.41 -4.10
N VAL A 279 -4.42 2.59 -3.27
CA VAL A 279 -3.06 2.83 -2.78
C VAL A 279 -2.20 1.62 -3.12
N THR A 280 -1.03 1.85 -3.71
CA THR A 280 -0.05 0.82 -4.06
C THR A 280 1.37 1.31 -3.82
N SER A 281 2.35 0.48 -4.14
CA SER A 281 3.78 0.78 -4.03
C SER A 281 4.54 0.30 -5.25
N LEU A 282 5.80 0.72 -5.40
CA LEU A 282 6.72 -0.03 -6.24
C LEU A 282 6.76 -1.50 -5.81
N ARG A 283 7.11 -2.38 -6.75
CA ARG A 283 7.11 -3.82 -6.50
C ARG A 283 8.53 -4.32 -6.27
N GLY A 284 8.78 -4.94 -5.12
CA GLY A 284 10.00 -5.72 -4.90
C GLY A 284 9.81 -7.12 -5.47
N VAL A 285 10.89 -7.76 -5.91
CA VAL A 285 10.85 -9.12 -6.47
C VAL A 285 11.75 -10.03 -5.63
N VAL A 286 11.24 -11.22 -5.30
CA VAL A 286 12.02 -12.30 -4.68
C VAL A 286 11.95 -13.56 -5.53
N ASP A 287 12.97 -14.42 -5.44
CA ASP A 287 12.95 -15.74 -6.05
C ASP A 287 12.18 -16.78 -5.19
N GLY A 288 12.11 -18.02 -5.70
CA GLY A 288 11.47 -19.15 -5.02
C GLY A 288 12.07 -19.52 -3.67
N ASP A 289 13.27 -19.04 -3.33
CA ASP A 289 13.93 -19.25 -2.03
C ASP A 289 13.89 -18.00 -1.13
N GLY A 290 13.30 -16.90 -1.61
CA GLY A 290 13.13 -15.66 -0.88
C GLY A 290 14.29 -14.67 -1.03
N ASN A 291 15.24 -14.91 -1.94
CA ASN A 291 16.32 -13.96 -2.19
C ASN A 291 15.79 -12.75 -2.95
N TYR A 292 16.16 -11.55 -2.51
CA TYR A 292 15.74 -10.30 -3.16
C TYR A 292 16.45 -10.11 -4.51
N LEU A 293 15.65 -9.96 -5.57
CA LEU A 293 16.12 -9.80 -6.95
C LEU A 293 16.12 -8.33 -7.43
N GLY A 294 15.70 -7.40 -6.57
CA GLY A 294 15.56 -5.99 -6.92
C GLY A 294 14.11 -5.57 -7.16
N LEU A 295 13.95 -4.35 -7.68
CA LEU A 295 12.65 -3.81 -8.03
C LEU A 295 12.18 -4.36 -9.38
N TRP A 296 10.86 -4.45 -9.55
CA TRP A 296 10.23 -4.75 -10.83
C TRP A 296 10.65 -3.73 -11.91
N GLN A 297 10.87 -4.20 -13.14
CA GLN A 297 11.28 -3.34 -14.25
C GLN A 297 10.08 -2.61 -14.85
N GLY A 298 10.24 -1.33 -15.21
CA GLY A 298 9.17 -0.52 -15.78
C GLY A 298 8.23 0.12 -14.75
N ASN A 299 8.73 0.34 -13.52
CA ASN A 299 8.04 1.15 -12.53
C ASN A 299 7.87 2.60 -13.00
N VAL A 300 6.78 3.25 -12.58
CA VAL A 300 6.61 4.69 -12.74
C VAL A 300 7.62 5.44 -11.87
N PRO A 301 8.17 6.58 -12.34
CA PRO A 301 9.04 7.40 -11.52
C PRO A 301 8.22 8.04 -10.40
N VAL A 302 8.56 7.71 -9.15
CA VAL A 302 7.95 8.30 -7.95
C VAL A 302 9.02 9.06 -7.18
N HIS A 303 8.76 10.33 -6.88
CA HIS A 303 9.67 11.15 -6.08
C HIS A 303 9.23 11.19 -4.62
N GLY A 304 10.21 11.10 -3.71
CA GLY A 304 9.97 11.16 -2.28
C GLY A 304 9.31 9.91 -1.71
N THR A 305 8.39 10.06 -0.74
CA THR A 305 7.74 8.90 -0.08
C THR A 305 6.68 8.25 -0.98
N TYR A 306 5.78 9.06 -1.55
CA TYR A 306 4.74 8.65 -2.49
C TYR A 306 4.32 9.85 -3.35
N GLU A 307 3.65 9.57 -4.46
CA GLU A 307 2.95 10.56 -5.30
C GLU A 307 1.49 10.16 -5.55
N CYS A 308 0.64 11.16 -5.77
CA CYS A 308 -0.76 11.00 -6.18
C CYS A 308 -0.89 11.18 -7.69
N TYR A 309 -1.49 10.21 -8.37
CA TYR A 309 -1.70 10.24 -9.81
C TYR A 309 -3.19 10.29 -10.15
N PRO A 310 -3.61 11.19 -11.06
CA PRO A 310 -5.00 11.24 -11.50
C PRO A 310 -5.45 9.89 -12.05
N GLY A 311 -6.60 9.39 -11.59
CA GLY A 311 -7.14 8.09 -12.01
C GLY A 311 -7.32 8.00 -13.52
N ALA A 312 -7.72 9.11 -14.15
CA ALA A 312 -7.82 9.23 -15.61
C ALA A 312 -6.48 8.99 -16.34
N ALA A 313 -5.37 9.49 -15.79
CA ALA A 313 -4.04 9.31 -16.37
C ALA A 313 -3.53 7.88 -16.16
N VAL A 314 -3.73 7.33 -14.96
CA VAL A 314 -3.36 5.96 -14.60
C VAL A 314 -4.13 4.95 -15.44
N GLY A 315 -5.45 5.12 -15.57
CA GLY A 315 -6.31 4.26 -16.37
C GLY A 315 -5.95 4.32 -17.85
N ARG A 316 -5.66 5.52 -18.37
CA ARG A 316 -5.17 5.68 -19.74
C ARG A 316 -3.84 4.96 -19.95
N ALA A 317 -2.84 5.20 -19.08
CA ALA A 317 -1.54 4.54 -19.20
C ALA A 317 -1.65 3.01 -19.15
N THR A 318 -2.48 2.48 -18.23
CA THR A 318 -2.73 1.03 -18.09
C THR A 318 -3.24 0.42 -19.40
N LEU A 319 -4.17 1.10 -20.07
CA LEU A 319 -4.74 0.64 -21.36
C LEU A 319 -3.79 0.86 -22.54
N MET A 320 -3.05 1.97 -22.55
CA MET A 320 -2.10 2.28 -23.62
C MET A 320 -0.93 1.30 -23.65
N ASP A 321 -0.38 0.99 -22.47
CA ASP A 321 0.79 0.13 -22.32
C ASP A 321 0.41 -1.35 -22.15
N ARG A 322 -0.86 -1.65 -21.83
CA ARG A 322 -1.38 -2.99 -21.53
C ARG A 322 -0.55 -3.69 -20.46
N ALA A 323 -0.21 -2.91 -19.44
CA ALA A 323 0.73 -3.28 -18.39
C ALA A 323 0.09 -3.09 -17.02
N ASN A 324 0.33 -4.04 -16.13
CA ASN A 324 -0.04 -3.93 -14.72
C ASN A 324 1.11 -3.29 -13.91
N PHE A 325 1.37 -2.00 -14.14
CA PHE A 325 2.39 -1.27 -13.37
C PHE A 325 1.93 -0.93 -11.95
N LEU A 326 0.63 -0.97 -11.67
CA LEU A 326 0.07 -0.74 -10.33
C LEU A 326 0.36 -1.88 -9.36
N GLY A 327 0.53 -3.11 -9.83
CA GLY A 327 0.79 -4.24 -8.93
C GLY A 327 -0.22 -5.38 -9.04
N GLU A 328 0.23 -6.57 -8.67
CA GLU A 328 -0.68 -7.67 -8.32
C GLU A 328 -1.55 -7.30 -7.10
N PRO A 329 -2.63 -8.03 -6.80
CA PRO A 329 -3.49 -7.75 -5.65
C PRO A 329 -2.75 -7.61 -4.30
N SER A 330 -1.62 -8.32 -4.11
CA SER A 330 -0.73 -8.20 -2.95
C SER A 330 -0.07 -6.83 -2.78
N ALA A 331 0.10 -6.08 -3.88
CA ALA A 331 0.65 -4.72 -3.85
C ALA A 331 -0.40 -3.67 -3.46
N VAL A 332 -1.69 -3.95 -3.66
CA VAL A 332 -2.72 -2.91 -3.62
C VAL A 332 -3.62 -2.99 -2.37
N LEU A 333 -3.91 -1.83 -1.78
CA LEU A 333 -4.94 -1.63 -0.78
C LEU A 333 -6.06 -0.75 -1.35
N PHE A 334 -7.32 -1.10 -1.11
CA PHE A 334 -8.47 -0.32 -1.57
C PHE A 334 -9.67 -0.40 -0.61
N ARG A 335 -10.59 0.57 -0.71
CA ARG A 335 -11.84 0.53 0.05
C ARG A 335 -12.85 -0.37 -0.64
N ARG A 336 -13.49 -1.25 0.13
CA ARG A 336 -14.54 -2.17 -0.34
C ARG A 336 -15.61 -1.47 -1.16
N ARG A 337 -16.14 -0.35 -0.65
CA ARG A 337 -17.26 0.37 -1.29
C ARG A 337 -16.90 0.99 -2.66
N ASP A 338 -15.61 1.19 -2.91
CA ASP A 338 -15.15 1.83 -4.14
C ASP A 338 -15.11 0.82 -5.30
N LEU A 339 -15.18 -0.50 -5.03
CA LEU A 339 -15.18 -1.56 -6.05
C LEU A 339 -16.51 -2.34 -6.06
N THR A 340 -17.11 -2.49 -7.24
CA THR A 340 -18.35 -3.27 -7.46
C THR A 340 -18.04 -4.69 -7.93
N HIS A 341 -17.08 -4.83 -8.85
CA HIS A 341 -16.68 -6.11 -9.40
C HIS A 341 -15.38 -6.58 -8.75
N HIS A 342 -15.52 -7.26 -7.60
CA HIS A 342 -14.40 -7.95 -6.97
C HIS A 342 -13.84 -9.08 -7.85
N TYR A 343 -12.70 -9.64 -7.43
CA TYR A 343 -11.87 -10.58 -8.17
C TYR A 343 -12.64 -11.71 -8.89
N TRP A 344 -13.56 -12.40 -8.20
CA TRP A 344 -14.37 -13.48 -8.80
C TRP A 344 -15.43 -12.99 -9.80
N ARG A 345 -15.89 -11.73 -9.70
CA ARG A 345 -16.83 -11.11 -10.65
C ARG A 345 -16.14 -10.60 -11.92
N ALA A 346 -14.86 -10.26 -11.85
CA ALA A 346 -14.07 -9.99 -13.06
C ALA A 346 -14.04 -11.22 -13.98
N THR A 347 -14.00 -12.43 -13.41
CA THR A 347 -14.13 -13.68 -14.17
C THR A 347 -15.48 -13.82 -14.85
N VAL A 348 -16.58 -13.39 -14.20
CA VAL A 348 -17.93 -13.36 -14.80
C VAL A 348 -17.99 -12.34 -15.96
N ARG A 349 -17.22 -11.25 -15.88
CA ARG A 349 -17.03 -10.31 -17.01
C ARG A 349 -16.14 -10.88 -18.11
N GLY A 350 -15.53 -12.04 -17.91
CA GLY A 350 -14.67 -12.74 -18.85
C GLY A 350 -13.20 -12.33 -18.79
N TYR A 351 -12.74 -11.85 -17.63
CA TYR A 351 -11.33 -11.60 -17.32
C TYR A 351 -10.83 -12.66 -16.32
N GLN A 352 -10.02 -13.59 -16.80
CA GLN A 352 -9.43 -14.68 -16.02
C GLN A 352 -7.97 -14.40 -15.66
N THR A 353 -7.25 -13.68 -16.52
CA THR A 353 -5.79 -13.48 -16.41
C THR A 353 -5.40 -12.05 -16.05
N ILE A 354 -6.24 -11.07 -16.38
CA ILE A 354 -6.02 -9.64 -16.07
C ILE A 354 -7.15 -9.06 -15.18
N SER A 355 -7.73 -9.92 -14.33
CA SER A 355 -8.85 -9.55 -13.46
C SER A 355 -8.50 -8.40 -12.51
N ASP A 356 -7.25 -8.35 -12.05
CA ASP A 356 -6.69 -7.26 -11.26
C ASP A 356 -6.68 -5.94 -12.03
N CYS A 357 -6.19 -5.90 -13.26
CA CYS A 357 -6.25 -4.70 -14.10
C CYS A 357 -7.68 -4.19 -14.31
N ALA A 358 -8.63 -5.10 -14.55
CA ALA A 358 -10.04 -4.73 -14.70
C ALA A 358 -10.61 -4.12 -13.40
N MET A 359 -10.21 -4.63 -12.24
CA MET A 359 -10.57 -4.06 -10.94
C MET A 359 -9.93 -2.68 -10.72
N TRP A 360 -8.64 -2.53 -11.06
CA TRP A 360 -7.91 -1.27 -10.92
C TRP A 360 -8.52 -0.19 -11.79
N LEU A 361 -8.88 -0.48 -13.04
CA LEU A 361 -9.56 0.48 -13.91
C LEU A 361 -10.91 0.91 -13.35
N GLU A 362 -11.68 0.01 -12.73
CA GLU A 362 -12.94 0.38 -12.06
C GLU A 362 -12.71 1.34 -10.88
N LEU A 363 -11.63 1.15 -10.10
CA LEU A 363 -11.25 2.11 -9.06
C LEU A 363 -10.82 3.46 -9.64
N MET A 364 -10.07 3.43 -10.75
CA MET A 364 -9.59 4.64 -11.44
C MET A 364 -10.72 5.44 -12.12
N GLU A 365 -11.88 4.81 -12.39
CA GLU A 365 -13.08 5.52 -12.84
C GLU A 365 -13.66 6.44 -11.76
N ARG A 366 -13.35 6.17 -10.49
CA ARG A 366 -13.97 6.82 -9.33
C ARG A 366 -13.03 7.76 -8.57
N GLY A 367 -11.72 7.61 -8.75
CA GLY A 367 -10.75 8.43 -8.04
C GLY A 367 -9.32 8.10 -8.39
N ASP A 368 -8.42 8.71 -7.63
CA ASP A 368 -6.99 8.76 -7.91
C ASP A 368 -6.22 7.61 -7.24
N ALA A 369 -4.98 7.40 -7.68
CA ALA A 369 -4.07 6.41 -7.12
C ALA A 369 -2.93 7.07 -6.35
N VAL A 370 -2.56 6.50 -5.20
CA VAL A 370 -1.29 6.78 -4.54
C VAL A 370 -0.29 5.66 -4.86
N ILE A 371 0.94 6.02 -5.20
CA ILE A 371 2.02 5.07 -5.45
C ILE A 371 3.21 5.42 -4.55
N PHE A 372 3.57 4.52 -3.64
CA PHE A 372 4.77 4.65 -2.79
C PHE A 372 6.05 4.34 -3.58
N ALA A 373 7.09 5.15 -3.36
CA ALA A 373 8.38 5.01 -4.05
C ALA A 373 9.22 3.83 -3.55
N ARG A 374 8.94 3.32 -2.35
CA ARG A 374 9.55 2.11 -1.80
C ARG A 374 8.65 0.91 -2.03
N PRO A 375 9.19 -0.31 -2.14
CA PRO A 375 8.35 -1.50 -2.09
C PRO A 375 7.67 -1.62 -0.73
N LEU A 376 6.40 -2.04 -0.74
CA LEU A 376 5.63 -2.42 0.45
C LEU A 376 5.12 -3.87 0.36
N SER A 377 5.36 -4.56 -0.75
CA SER A 377 5.21 -6.00 -0.92
C SER A 377 6.33 -6.54 -1.79
N LEU A 378 6.58 -7.85 -1.66
CA LEU A 378 7.52 -8.59 -2.48
C LEU A 378 6.75 -9.66 -3.26
N TYR A 379 6.86 -9.56 -4.57
CA TYR A 379 6.29 -10.51 -5.52
C TYR A 379 7.25 -11.68 -5.72
N ARG A 380 6.77 -12.91 -5.55
CA ARG A 380 7.62 -14.09 -5.72
C ARG A 380 7.59 -14.61 -7.16
N ARG A 381 8.77 -14.90 -7.69
CA ARG A 381 8.97 -15.60 -8.97
C ARG A 381 9.47 -17.01 -8.73
N HIS A 382 8.68 -18.00 -9.14
CA HIS A 382 9.02 -19.42 -9.05
C HIS A 382 8.42 -20.21 -10.22
N GLU A 383 8.92 -21.43 -10.44
CA GLU A 383 8.54 -22.26 -11.61
C GLU A 383 7.07 -22.70 -11.62
N GLU A 384 6.48 -22.89 -10.43
CA GLU A 384 5.06 -23.28 -10.29
C GLU A 384 4.05 -22.14 -10.55
N GLN A 385 4.52 -20.95 -10.97
CA GLN A 385 3.64 -19.78 -11.13
C GLN A 385 2.81 -19.86 -12.42
N GLU A 386 1.48 -19.73 -12.29
CA GLU A 386 0.53 -19.84 -13.41
C GLU A 386 0.78 -18.82 -14.53
N GLY A 387 1.24 -17.61 -14.19
CA GLY A 387 1.42 -16.50 -15.12
C GLY A 387 2.39 -16.77 -16.28
N ALA A 388 3.30 -17.74 -16.12
CA ALA A 388 4.28 -18.11 -17.14
C ALA A 388 3.74 -19.11 -18.19
N GLN A 389 2.55 -19.67 -17.98
CA GLN A 389 1.97 -20.66 -18.87
C GLN A 389 1.52 -20.04 -20.21
N ALA A 390 1.78 -20.74 -21.32
CA ALA A 390 1.39 -20.28 -22.66
C ALA A 390 -0.11 -19.94 -22.75
N GLU A 391 -0.99 -20.76 -22.17
CA GLU A 391 -2.43 -20.53 -22.12
C GLU A 391 -2.78 -19.18 -21.46
N VAL A 392 -2.10 -18.84 -20.36
CA VAL A 392 -2.31 -17.57 -19.64
C VAL A 392 -1.79 -16.38 -20.45
N ILE A 393 -0.61 -16.50 -21.05
CA ILE A 393 -0.01 -15.44 -21.86
C ILE A 393 -0.90 -15.11 -23.06
N VAL A 394 -1.33 -16.11 -23.84
CA VAL A 394 -2.17 -15.88 -25.03
C VAL A 394 -3.55 -15.32 -24.61
N ARG A 395 -4.15 -15.87 -23.54
CA ARG A 395 -5.43 -15.39 -23.01
C ARG A 395 -5.37 -13.94 -22.57
N SER A 396 -4.28 -13.53 -21.92
CA SER A 396 -4.10 -12.12 -21.51
C SER A 396 -4.17 -11.16 -22.70
N ARG A 397 -3.72 -11.55 -23.89
CA ARG A 397 -3.77 -10.69 -25.09
C ARG A 397 -5.19 -10.50 -25.61
N VAL A 398 -5.97 -11.57 -25.62
CA VAL A 398 -7.40 -11.50 -25.94
C VAL A 398 -8.14 -10.63 -24.93
N GLU A 399 -7.85 -10.81 -23.64
CA GLU A 399 -8.47 -10.04 -22.56
C GLU A 399 -8.09 -8.56 -22.60
N TRP A 400 -6.81 -8.21 -22.84
CA TRP A 400 -6.35 -6.83 -22.97
C TRP A 400 -7.03 -6.12 -24.14
N ARG A 401 -7.15 -6.80 -25.29
CA ARG A 401 -7.90 -6.25 -26.43
C ARG A 401 -9.32 -5.93 -26.06
N ARG A 402 -10.03 -6.89 -25.46
CA ARG A 402 -11.41 -6.71 -25.00
C ARG A 402 -11.54 -5.56 -24.01
N LEU A 403 -10.60 -5.41 -23.07
CA LEU A 403 -10.59 -4.33 -22.09
C LEU A 403 -10.42 -2.97 -22.77
N VAL A 404 -9.48 -2.84 -23.72
CA VAL A 404 -9.30 -1.63 -24.52
C VAL A 404 -10.56 -1.27 -25.31
N GLU A 405 -11.18 -2.25 -25.98
CA GLU A 405 -12.43 -2.07 -26.71
C GLU A 405 -13.59 -1.62 -25.78
N GLU A 406 -13.71 -2.24 -24.60
CA GLU A 406 -14.71 -1.87 -23.60
C GLU A 406 -14.58 -0.38 -23.20
N TYR A 407 -13.37 0.05 -22.85
CA TYR A 407 -13.12 1.43 -22.40
C TYR A 407 -13.21 2.46 -23.55
N TRP A 408 -12.83 2.08 -24.77
CA TRP A 408 -13.09 2.88 -25.97
C TRP A 408 -14.58 3.12 -26.20
N HIS A 409 -15.41 2.09 -26.09
CA HIS A 409 -16.86 2.21 -26.26
C HIS A 409 -17.52 2.98 -25.12
N LYS A 410 -17.04 2.81 -23.88
CA LYS A 410 -17.46 3.61 -22.73
C LYS A 410 -17.05 5.09 -22.84
N ARG A 411 -16.07 5.42 -23.68
CA ARG A 411 -15.45 6.76 -23.76
C ARG A 411 -14.80 7.18 -22.44
N ILE A 412 -14.14 6.22 -21.79
CA ILE A 412 -13.42 6.42 -20.53
C ILE A 412 -11.95 6.06 -20.76
N PHE A 413 -11.03 6.93 -20.29
CA PHE A 413 -9.57 6.85 -20.44
C PHE A 413 -9.03 6.91 -21.88
N ILE A 414 -9.53 6.07 -22.78
CA ILE A 414 -9.24 6.08 -24.22
C ILE A 414 -10.40 6.81 -24.91
N THR A 415 -10.26 8.13 -25.06
CA THR A 415 -11.33 8.98 -25.61
C THR A 415 -11.04 9.44 -27.04
N GLN A 416 -9.77 9.45 -27.45
CA GLN A 416 -9.32 9.88 -28.76
C GLN A 416 -9.14 8.70 -29.72
N GLU A 417 -9.59 8.86 -30.96
CA GLU A 417 -9.46 7.80 -31.97
C GLU A 417 -8.00 7.45 -32.27
N GLN A 418 -7.11 8.45 -32.18
CA GLN A 418 -5.68 8.24 -32.35
C GLN A 418 -5.12 7.27 -31.30
N ASP A 419 -5.50 7.41 -30.03
CA ASP A 419 -5.07 6.52 -28.95
C ASP A 419 -5.55 5.10 -29.19
N TYR A 420 -6.83 4.94 -29.54
CA TYR A 420 -7.40 3.63 -29.84
C TYR A 420 -6.68 2.93 -31.00
N ARG A 421 -6.47 3.64 -32.12
CA ARG A 421 -5.73 3.10 -33.28
C ARG A 421 -4.28 2.78 -32.93
N TYR A 422 -3.63 3.60 -32.13
CA TYR A 422 -2.26 3.37 -31.68
C TYR A 422 -2.15 2.07 -30.86
N VAL A 423 -3.05 1.85 -29.91
CA VAL A 423 -3.05 0.64 -29.08
C VAL A 423 -3.28 -0.62 -29.91
N LEU A 424 -4.22 -0.59 -30.86
CA LEU A 424 -4.46 -1.71 -31.77
C LEU A 424 -3.24 -2.02 -32.65
N ALA A 425 -2.55 -0.99 -33.17
CA ALA A 425 -1.34 -1.17 -33.95
C ALA A 425 -0.23 -1.87 -33.14
N ARG A 426 -0.03 -1.46 -31.87
CA ARG A 426 0.94 -2.11 -30.98
C ARG A 426 0.60 -3.55 -30.65
N MET A 427 -0.69 -3.88 -30.53
CA MET A 427 -1.09 -5.28 -30.34
C MET A 427 -0.71 -6.15 -31.55
N ALA A 428 -0.77 -5.61 -32.77
CA ALA A 428 -0.37 -6.34 -33.96
C ALA A 428 1.15 -6.62 -34.01
N GLU A 429 1.97 -5.72 -33.48
CA GLU A 429 3.43 -5.90 -33.40
C GLU A 429 3.84 -7.06 -32.47
N GLU A 430 2.99 -7.44 -31.51
CA GLU A 430 3.25 -8.56 -30.58
C GLU A 430 3.00 -9.95 -31.18
N GLN A 431 2.47 -10.03 -32.40
CA GLN A 431 2.19 -11.31 -33.07
C GLN A 431 3.43 -12.21 -33.14
N GLY A 432 4.62 -11.64 -33.34
CA GLY A 432 5.87 -12.40 -33.37
C GLY A 432 6.24 -13.06 -32.04
N VAL A 433 5.82 -12.46 -30.91
CA VAL A 433 6.06 -13.01 -29.57
C VAL A 433 5.04 -14.10 -29.23
N ILE A 434 3.79 -13.96 -29.71
CA ILE A 434 2.69 -14.86 -29.40
C ILE A 434 2.63 -16.07 -30.33
N ALA A 435 2.98 -15.91 -31.61
CA ALA A 435 2.89 -16.97 -32.61
C ALA A 435 3.58 -18.30 -32.20
N PRO A 436 4.76 -18.30 -31.55
CA PRO A 436 5.40 -19.52 -31.07
C PRO A 436 4.61 -20.28 -29.98
N LEU A 437 3.72 -19.58 -29.25
CA LEU A 437 2.93 -20.14 -28.15
C LEU A 437 1.61 -20.77 -28.63
N LEU A 438 1.09 -20.34 -29.79
CA LEU A 438 -0.21 -20.78 -30.31
C LEU A 438 -0.38 -22.30 -30.52
N PRO A 439 0.66 -23.08 -30.88
CA PRO A 439 0.54 -24.54 -30.95
C PRO A 439 0.30 -25.21 -29.58
N SER A 440 0.66 -24.54 -28.49
CA SER A 440 0.63 -25.07 -27.12
C SER A 440 -0.62 -24.66 -26.33
N VAL A 441 -1.57 -23.96 -26.95
CA VAL A 441 -2.80 -23.49 -26.30
C VAL A 441 -4.04 -24.19 -26.85
N SER A 442 -5.15 -24.11 -26.13
CA SER A 442 -6.42 -24.70 -26.55
C SER A 442 -6.88 -24.18 -27.91
N ALA A 443 -7.48 -25.05 -28.74
CA ALA A 443 -7.98 -24.66 -30.07
C ALA A 443 -9.00 -23.51 -30.01
N GLN A 444 -9.80 -23.47 -28.95
CA GLN A 444 -10.74 -22.38 -28.69
C GLN A 444 -10.01 -21.05 -28.43
N LEU A 445 -8.99 -21.04 -27.58
CA LEU A 445 -8.22 -19.83 -27.27
C LEU A 445 -7.43 -19.35 -28.50
N ARG A 446 -6.79 -20.28 -29.22
CA ARG A 446 -6.10 -19.98 -30.47
C ARG A 446 -7.04 -19.29 -31.47
N LYS A 447 -8.23 -19.87 -31.67
CA LYS A 447 -9.26 -19.28 -32.54
C LYS A 447 -9.69 -17.89 -32.04
N ALA A 448 -9.88 -17.70 -30.74
CA ALA A 448 -10.25 -16.41 -30.17
C ALA A 448 -9.16 -15.34 -30.40
N TYR A 449 -7.88 -15.73 -30.35
CA TYR A 449 -6.76 -14.85 -30.66
C TYR A 449 -6.68 -14.53 -32.16
N GLU A 450 -6.77 -15.53 -33.03
CA GLU A 450 -6.65 -15.38 -34.49
C GLU A 450 -7.82 -14.65 -35.14
N GLN A 451 -9.04 -14.77 -34.59
CA GLN A 451 -10.24 -14.19 -35.19
C GLN A 451 -10.36 -12.67 -35.00
N ASP A 452 -9.47 -12.04 -34.23
CA ASP A 452 -9.41 -10.58 -34.04
C ASP A 452 -10.75 -9.95 -33.55
N VAL A 453 -11.69 -10.77 -33.05
CA VAL A 453 -13.04 -10.37 -32.66
C VAL A 453 -13.45 -11.16 -31.42
N PRO A 454 -13.73 -10.52 -30.28
CA PRO A 454 -14.38 -11.21 -29.18
C PRO A 454 -15.85 -11.48 -29.55
N PRO A 455 -16.42 -12.65 -29.20
CA PRO A 455 -17.86 -12.78 -29.19
C PRO A 455 -18.37 -11.83 -28.10
N LEU A 456 -18.97 -10.70 -28.48
CA LEU A 456 -19.72 -9.86 -27.55
C LEU A 456 -20.89 -10.69 -27.01
N PRO A 457 -20.97 -11.06 -25.71
CA PRO A 457 -22.29 -11.14 -25.11
C PRO A 457 -22.77 -9.70 -25.03
N MET A 458 -23.89 -9.38 -25.68
CA MET A 458 -24.59 -8.11 -25.46
C MET A 458 -24.78 -7.92 -23.95
N ILE A 459 -23.96 -7.08 -23.33
CA ILE A 459 -24.28 -6.55 -22.02
C ILE A 459 -25.38 -5.52 -22.30
N ILE A 460 -26.63 -5.95 -22.11
CA ILE A 460 -27.77 -5.05 -22.04
C ILE A 460 -27.51 -4.15 -20.83
N MET A 461 -26.93 -2.97 -21.08
CA MET A 461 -26.89 -1.90 -20.10
C MET A 461 -28.33 -1.44 -19.91
N ASN A 462 -29.00 -1.94 -18.86
CA ASN A 462 -30.15 -1.25 -18.32
C ASN A 462 -29.64 0.11 -17.82
N ARG A 463 -29.90 1.15 -18.61
CA ARG A 463 -29.98 2.51 -18.08
C ARG A 463 -31.17 2.56 -17.13
N VAL A 464 -30.90 2.68 -15.84
CA VAL A 464 -31.77 3.37 -14.89
C VAL A 464 -30.91 4.35 -14.13
#